data_AF-A0A2K6G8I8-F1
#
_entry.id   AF-A0A2K6G8I8-F1
#
_cell.length_a   1.000
_cell.length_b   1.000
_cell.length_c   1.000
_cell.angle_alpha   90.00
_cell.angle_beta   90.00
_cell.angle_gamma   90.00
#
_symmetry.space_group_name_H-M   'P 1'
#
loop_
_entity.id
_entity.type
_entity.pdbx_description
1 polymer ?
#
loop_
_entity_poly.entity_id
_entity_poly.type
_entity_poly.pdbx_seq_one_letter_code
_entity_poly.pdbx_strand_id
1 'polypeptide(L)'
;MSYQQLDCALDLVRRLPPQQIEKNLSDLIDLVPGLCEDLSSVDQMVETGRDKVVEKDYLLCDYNRDGDCYRSPWSNKCDPPLEDGAMPSAWLTKLEGEASNAFDQDRDLHFEGGVSSVYLWDLGRGFARVILTKKAGAGSEGTKGCWDSTRAVGVQEKPSRHTTHYK
;
A
#
# COMPACT_ATOMS: atom_id res chain seq x y z
N MET A 1 20.85 -11.91 16.51
CA MET A 1 20.51 -10.73 17.32
C MET A 1 19.36 -9.96 16.66
N SER A 2 19.54 -9.40 15.45
CA SER A 2 18.49 -8.67 14.71
C SER A 2 17.16 -9.42 14.53
N TYR A 3 17.21 -10.71 14.13
CA TYR A 3 16.00 -11.49 13.83
C TYR A 3 15.10 -11.71 15.06
N GLN A 4 15.71 -11.98 16.22
CA GLN A 4 14.95 -12.14 17.47
C GLN A 4 14.32 -10.81 17.91
N GLN A 5 15.01 -9.68 17.71
CA GLN A 5 14.46 -8.36 18.00
C GLN A 5 13.28 -8.04 17.09
N LEU A 6 13.37 -8.36 15.79
CA LEU A 6 12.27 -8.22 14.85
C LEU A 6 11.06 -9.08 15.24
N ASP A 7 11.27 -10.37 15.53
CA ASP A 7 10.21 -11.26 15.97
C ASP A 7 9.49 -10.74 17.21
N CYS A 8 10.25 -10.24 18.20
CA CYS A 8 9.70 -9.64 19.41
C CYS A 8 8.95 -8.34 19.12
N ALA A 9 9.46 -7.47 18.25
CA ALA A 9 8.79 -6.22 17.87
C ALA A 9 7.46 -6.51 17.15
N LEU A 10 7.45 -7.47 16.23
CA LEU A 10 6.22 -7.92 15.54
C LEU A 10 5.22 -8.57 16.51
N ASP A 11 5.68 -9.34 17.51
CA ASP A 11 4.80 -9.85 18.57
C ASP A 11 4.21 -8.71 19.42
N LEU A 12 5.00 -7.67 19.70
CA LEU A 12 4.55 -6.51 20.46
C LEU A 12 3.45 -5.73 19.71
N VAL A 13 3.64 -5.48 18.42
CA VAL A 13 2.63 -4.84 17.55
C VAL A 13 1.31 -5.62 17.53
N ARG A 14 1.37 -6.96 17.55
CA ARG A 14 0.17 -7.82 17.59
C ARG A 14 -0.61 -7.76 18.91
N ARG A 15 0.02 -7.25 19.98
CA ARG A 15 -0.57 -7.20 21.33
C ARG A 15 -0.97 -5.80 21.75
N LEU A 16 -0.35 -4.77 21.20
CA LEU A 16 -0.68 -3.38 21.52
C LEU A 16 -2.06 -2.99 20.95
N PRO A 17 -2.71 -1.95 21.52
CA PRO A 17 -3.98 -1.44 20.99
C PRO A 17 -3.84 -1.02 19.52
N PRO A 18 -4.60 -1.61 18.58
CA PRO A 18 -4.47 -1.32 17.15
C PRO A 18 -4.87 0.11 16.81
N GLN A 19 -5.65 0.78 17.66
CA GLN A 19 -6.04 2.20 17.48
C GLN A 19 -4.84 3.16 17.59
N GLN A 20 -3.71 2.70 18.12
CA GLN A 20 -2.51 3.50 18.30
C GLN A 20 -1.37 3.00 17.39
N ILE A 21 -1.68 2.27 16.32
CA ILE A 21 -0.65 1.61 15.49
C ILE A 21 0.47 2.54 15.02
N GLU A 22 0.13 3.75 14.55
CA GLU A 22 1.10 4.76 14.12
C GLU A 22 2.06 5.16 15.26
N LYS A 23 1.50 5.44 16.43
CA LYS A 23 2.29 5.77 17.62
C LYS A 23 3.13 4.58 18.10
N ASN A 24 2.54 3.39 18.12
CA ASN A 24 3.21 2.17 18.55
C ASN A 24 4.43 1.87 17.67
N LEU A 25 4.32 2.09 16.36
CA LEU A 25 5.44 1.93 15.42
C LEU A 25 6.49 3.02 15.60
N SER A 26 6.09 4.28 15.77
CA SER A 26 7.01 5.37 16.08
C SER A 26 7.82 5.10 17.35
N ASP A 27 7.15 4.72 18.44
CA ASP A 27 7.78 4.42 19.73
C ASP A 27 8.72 3.20 19.63
N LEU A 28 8.38 2.20 18.79
CA LEU A 28 9.23 1.03 18.52
C LEU A 28 10.48 1.37 17.71
N ILE A 29 10.35 2.25 16.71
CA ILE A 29 11.48 2.73 15.91
C ILE A 29 12.43 3.55 16.80
N ASP A 30 11.90 4.40 17.68
CA ASP A 30 12.72 5.15 18.63
C ASP A 30 13.46 4.23 19.61
N LEU A 31 12.82 3.13 20.03
CA LEU A 31 13.42 2.14 20.94
C LEU A 31 14.49 1.28 20.25
N VAL A 32 14.27 0.89 18.99
CA VAL A 32 15.19 0.06 18.21
C VAL A 32 15.33 0.61 16.78
N PRO A 33 16.12 1.69 16.58
CA PRO A 33 16.23 2.36 15.28
C PRO A 33 16.75 1.47 14.15
N GLY A 34 17.52 0.44 14.49
CA GLY A 34 18.05 -0.53 13.52
C GLY A 34 17.00 -1.41 12.84
N LEU A 35 15.74 -1.39 13.30
CA LEU A 35 14.63 -2.13 12.68
C LEU A 35 13.71 -1.23 11.85
N CYS A 36 14.05 0.03 11.60
CA CYS A 36 13.18 0.98 10.91
C CYS A 36 12.65 0.45 9.55
N GLU A 37 13.52 -0.12 8.72
CA GLU A 37 13.14 -0.68 7.41
C GLU A 37 12.31 -1.97 7.53
N ASP A 38 12.54 -2.78 8.56
CA ASP A 38 11.76 -4.00 8.77
C ASP A 38 10.38 -3.67 9.36
N LEU A 39 10.28 -2.66 10.23
CA LEU A 39 9.03 -2.23 10.85
C LEU A 39 8.13 -1.45 9.90
N SER A 40 8.67 -0.84 8.84
CA SER A 40 7.84 -0.27 7.77
C SER A 40 7.08 -1.35 6.98
N SER A 41 7.43 -2.63 7.11
CA SER A 41 6.63 -3.71 6.52
C SER A 41 5.34 -4.02 7.28
N VAL A 42 5.11 -3.39 8.43
CA VAL A 42 3.89 -3.58 9.23
C VAL A 42 2.76 -2.75 8.63
N ASP A 43 1.59 -3.36 8.42
CA ASP A 43 0.41 -2.66 7.93
C ASP A 43 -0.01 -1.52 8.86
N GLN A 44 -0.07 -0.31 8.30
CA GLN A 44 -0.55 0.90 8.97
C GLN A 44 -1.94 1.27 8.49
N MET A 45 -2.57 2.22 9.18
CA MET A 45 -3.80 2.81 8.69
C MET A 45 -3.53 3.50 7.36
N VAL A 46 -4.30 3.13 6.34
CA VAL A 46 -4.08 3.66 4.98
C VAL A 46 -4.61 5.07 4.92
N GLU A 47 -3.80 6.06 4.61
CA GLU A 47 -4.25 7.44 4.44
C GLU A 47 -4.80 7.71 3.04
N THR A 48 -5.60 8.76 2.88
CA THR A 48 -6.15 9.16 1.57
C THR A 48 -5.45 10.44 1.09
N GLY A 49 -4.78 10.36 -0.05
CA GLY A 49 -4.26 11.51 -0.80
C GLY A 49 -5.20 11.93 -1.93
N ARG A 50 -4.99 13.14 -2.47
CA ARG A 50 -5.73 13.67 -3.62
C ARG A 50 -4.78 13.93 -4.78
N ASP A 51 -5.02 13.31 -5.91
CA ASP A 51 -4.32 13.62 -7.15
C ASP A 51 -4.82 14.97 -7.68
N LYS A 52 -3.94 15.98 -7.69
CA LYS A 52 -4.26 17.35 -8.12
C LYS A 52 -4.39 17.50 -9.65
N VAL A 53 -3.94 16.53 -10.44
CA VAL A 53 -3.99 16.55 -11.90
C VAL A 53 -5.30 15.95 -12.40
N VAL A 54 -5.68 14.79 -11.85
CA VAL A 54 -6.88 14.04 -12.28
C VAL A 54 -8.08 14.33 -11.36
N GLU A 55 -7.86 15.01 -10.23
CA GLU A 55 -8.86 15.27 -9.18
C GLU A 55 -9.53 13.98 -8.69
N LYS A 56 -8.72 12.98 -8.37
CA LYS A 56 -9.17 11.70 -7.82
C LYS A 56 -8.43 11.37 -6.52
N ASP A 57 -9.15 10.73 -5.61
CA ASP A 57 -8.54 10.25 -4.37
C ASP A 57 -7.72 8.99 -4.65
N TYR A 58 -6.65 8.81 -3.89
CA TYR A 58 -5.82 7.61 -3.91
C TYR A 58 -5.32 7.30 -2.51
N LEU A 59 -4.81 6.09 -2.31
CA LEU A 59 -4.43 5.58 -1.00
C LEU A 59 -2.91 5.60 -0.81
N LEU A 60 -2.47 6.10 0.33
CA LEU A 60 -1.07 6.26 0.70
C LEU A 60 -0.61 5.06 1.52
N CYS A 61 0.52 4.48 1.14
CA CYS A 61 1.18 3.40 1.85
C CYS A 61 2.68 3.41 1.51
N ASP A 62 3.46 2.59 2.21
CA ASP A 62 4.90 2.52 1.94
C ASP A 62 5.23 1.97 0.54
N TYR A 63 4.33 1.19 -0.08
CA TYR A 63 4.55 0.66 -1.44
C TYR A 63 4.48 1.70 -2.55
N ASN A 64 3.88 2.88 -2.31
CA ASN A 64 3.87 3.99 -3.26
C ASN A 64 4.62 5.21 -2.75
N ARG A 65 5.45 5.03 -1.71
CA ARG A 65 6.23 6.08 -1.07
C ARG A 65 7.68 6.06 -1.54
N ASP A 66 8.23 7.24 -1.82
CA ASP A 66 9.66 7.44 -2.06
C ASP A 66 10.11 8.70 -1.31
N GLY A 67 10.86 8.51 -0.22
CA GLY A 67 11.15 9.58 0.73
C GLY A 67 9.86 10.15 1.33
N ASP A 68 9.55 11.40 1.01
CA ASP A 68 8.29 12.07 1.40
C ASP A 68 7.29 12.20 0.23
N CYS A 69 7.65 11.72 -0.97
CA CYS A 69 6.73 11.63 -2.10
C CYS A 69 5.80 10.43 -1.94
N TYR A 70 4.52 10.62 -2.28
CA TYR A 70 3.64 9.53 -2.67
C TYR A 70 3.26 9.59 -4.16
N ARG A 71 3.37 8.46 -4.85
CA ARG A 71 3.03 8.31 -6.26
C ARG A 71 1.54 8.04 -6.43
N SER A 72 0.86 8.85 -7.23
CA SER A 72 -0.54 8.62 -7.59
C SER A 72 -0.67 7.54 -8.68
N PRO A 73 -1.63 6.60 -8.56
CA PRO A 73 -1.88 5.59 -9.59
C PRO A 73 -2.59 6.16 -10.83
N TRP A 74 -3.13 7.39 -10.74
CA TRP A 74 -3.92 8.01 -11.81
C TRP A 74 -3.05 8.83 -12.77
N SER A 75 -2.26 9.76 -12.23
CA SER A 75 -1.35 10.60 -13.00
C SER A 75 0.06 10.02 -13.13
N ASN A 76 0.38 8.99 -12.35
CA ASN A 76 1.73 8.45 -12.21
C ASN A 76 2.75 9.52 -11.78
N LYS A 77 2.32 10.50 -10.98
CA LYS A 77 3.18 11.58 -10.47
C LYS A 77 3.35 11.49 -8.96
N CYS A 78 4.53 11.90 -8.53
CA CYS A 78 4.90 12.13 -7.14
C CYS A 78 4.30 13.43 -6.60
N ASP A 79 3.75 13.40 -5.38
CA ASP A 79 3.44 14.59 -4.58
C ASP A 79 4.04 14.45 -3.16
N PRO A 80 4.99 15.31 -2.75
CA PRO A 80 5.62 16.40 -3.54
C PRO A 80 6.38 15.91 -4.78
N PRO A 81 6.58 16.76 -5.80
CA PRO A 81 7.31 16.37 -7.01
C PRO A 81 8.76 15.95 -6.71
N LEU A 82 9.18 14.84 -7.31
CA LEU A 82 10.53 14.29 -7.20
C LEU A 82 11.12 14.13 -8.62
N GLU A 83 12.41 14.43 -8.80
CA GLU A 83 13.08 14.26 -10.11
C GLU A 83 13.38 12.78 -10.43
N ASP A 84 13.86 12.01 -9.46
CA ASP A 84 14.31 10.62 -9.63
C ASP A 84 13.50 9.63 -8.78
N GLY A 85 12.17 9.67 -8.92
CA GLY A 85 11.29 8.78 -8.15
C GLY A 85 11.34 7.33 -8.65
N ALA A 86 11.14 6.37 -7.75
CA ALA A 86 10.96 4.97 -8.10
C ALA A 86 9.72 4.80 -8.99
N MET A 87 9.95 4.42 -10.25
CA MET A 87 8.89 4.26 -11.25
C MET A 87 8.88 2.84 -11.82
N PRO A 88 7.69 2.23 -12.01
CA PRO A 88 7.59 0.93 -12.65
C PRO A 88 7.97 1.00 -14.13
N SER A 89 8.35 -0.14 -14.72
CA SER A 89 8.63 -0.25 -16.15
C SER A 89 7.43 0.18 -17.01
N ALA A 90 7.66 0.60 -18.25
CA ALA A 90 6.60 1.14 -19.12
C ALA A 90 5.46 0.15 -19.36
N TRP A 91 5.78 -1.15 -19.48
CA TRP A 91 4.77 -2.19 -19.58
C TRP A 91 3.96 -2.32 -18.29
N LEU A 92 4.65 -2.30 -17.14
CA LEU A 92 4.02 -2.46 -15.83
C LEU A 92 3.16 -1.24 -15.46
N THR A 93 3.57 -0.04 -15.86
CA THR A 93 2.76 1.19 -15.76
C THR A 93 1.43 1.05 -16.49
N LYS A 94 1.45 0.48 -17.71
CA LYS A 94 0.22 0.23 -18.47
C LYS A 94 -0.67 -0.79 -17.74
N LEU A 95 -0.08 -1.87 -17.26
CA LEU A 95 -0.79 -2.91 -16.51
C LEU A 95 -1.38 -2.37 -15.19
N GLU A 96 -0.66 -1.48 -14.51
CA GLU A 96 -1.11 -0.80 -13.29
C GLU A 96 -2.35 0.07 -13.56
N GLY A 97 -2.37 0.81 -14.67
CA GLY A 97 -3.54 1.59 -15.08
C GLY A 97 -4.75 0.71 -15.41
N GLU A 98 -4.55 -0.41 -16.11
CA GLU A 98 -5.60 -1.39 -16.38
C GLU A 98 -6.12 -2.03 -15.09
N ALA A 99 -5.23 -2.41 -14.17
CA ALA A 99 -5.58 -2.99 -12.88
C ALA A 99 -6.32 -1.98 -11.98
N SER A 100 -5.87 -0.73 -11.94
CA SER A 100 -6.52 0.35 -11.18
C SER A 100 -7.98 0.53 -11.63
N ASN A 101 -8.23 0.56 -12.94
CA ASN A 101 -9.59 0.66 -13.46
C ASN A 101 -10.46 -0.57 -13.13
N ALA A 102 -9.87 -1.78 -13.17
CA ALA A 102 -10.59 -3.01 -12.83
C ALA A 102 -10.96 -3.07 -11.34
N PHE A 103 -10.03 -2.70 -10.45
CA PHE A 103 -10.28 -2.70 -9.01
C PHE A 103 -11.12 -1.50 -8.54
N ASP A 104 -11.18 -0.41 -9.30
CA ASP A 104 -12.14 0.68 -9.05
C ASP A 104 -13.59 0.21 -9.30
N GLN A 105 -13.81 -0.61 -10.34
CA GLN A 105 -15.10 -1.26 -10.58
C GLN A 105 -15.43 -2.31 -9.52
N ASP A 106 -14.46 -3.15 -9.14
CA ASP A 106 -14.63 -4.13 -8.05
C ASP A 106 -15.02 -3.46 -6.74
N ARG A 107 -14.36 -2.33 -6.42
CA ARG A 107 -14.68 -1.50 -5.27
C ARG A 107 -16.12 -1.02 -5.33
N ASP A 108 -16.55 -0.45 -6.46
CA ASP A 108 -17.92 0.06 -6.59
C ASP A 108 -18.98 -1.05 -6.43
N LEU A 109 -18.73 -2.23 -6.99
CA LEU A 109 -19.65 -3.37 -6.92
C LEU A 109 -19.80 -3.95 -5.51
N HIS A 110 -18.73 -3.98 -4.71
CA HIS A 110 -18.75 -4.62 -3.39
C HIS A 110 -18.89 -3.62 -2.23
N PHE A 111 -18.39 -2.41 -2.40
CA PHE A 111 -18.30 -1.40 -1.36
C PHE A 111 -19.17 -0.18 -1.65
N GLU A 112 -19.80 -0.04 -2.82
CA GLU A 112 -20.72 1.07 -3.15
C GLU A 112 -20.15 2.45 -2.77
N GLY A 113 -18.83 2.62 -2.98
CA GLY A 113 -18.07 3.79 -2.58
C GLY A 113 -16.73 3.46 -1.93
N GLY A 114 -16.14 4.45 -1.27
CA GLY A 114 -14.76 4.36 -0.76
C GLY A 114 -13.73 4.72 -1.82
N VAL A 115 -12.47 4.37 -1.55
CA VAL A 115 -11.31 4.64 -2.42
C VAL A 115 -10.57 3.33 -2.63
N SER A 116 -10.08 3.09 -3.84
CA SER A 116 -9.17 1.99 -4.15
C SER A 116 -7.93 2.51 -4.88
N SER A 117 -6.80 1.82 -4.72
CA SER A 117 -5.56 2.15 -5.40
C SER A 117 -4.76 0.89 -5.63
N VAL A 118 -4.07 0.83 -6.76
CA VAL A 118 -3.26 -0.32 -7.15
C VAL A 118 -1.89 0.18 -7.52
N TYR A 119 -0.86 -0.43 -6.94
CA TYR A 119 0.53 -0.13 -7.25
C TYR A 119 1.28 -1.39 -7.63
N LEU A 120 2.02 -1.34 -8.73
CA LEU A 120 2.85 -2.42 -9.23
C LEU A 120 4.31 -1.99 -9.22
N TRP A 121 5.22 -2.94 -8.96
CA TRP A 121 6.65 -2.73 -9.11
C TRP A 121 7.35 -3.97 -9.67
N ASP A 122 8.42 -3.75 -10.42
CA ASP A 122 9.18 -4.81 -11.05
C ASP A 122 9.97 -5.62 -10.01
N LEU A 123 10.05 -6.93 -10.23
CA LEU A 123 10.93 -7.83 -9.48
C LEU A 123 11.99 -8.38 -10.44
N GLY A 124 13.10 -8.90 -9.91
CA GLY A 124 14.12 -9.54 -10.75
C GLY A 124 13.59 -10.70 -11.63
N ARG A 125 12.49 -11.35 -11.21
CA ARG A 125 11.73 -12.32 -12.02
C ARG A 125 10.22 -12.10 -11.81
N GLY A 126 9.60 -11.36 -12.71
CA GLY A 126 8.17 -11.02 -12.67
C GLY A 126 7.92 -9.65 -12.04
N PHE A 127 6.84 -9.52 -11.28
CA PHE A 127 6.45 -8.26 -10.64
C PHE A 127 5.66 -8.52 -9.36
N ALA A 128 5.51 -7.51 -8.53
CA ALA A 128 4.57 -7.55 -7.42
C ALA A 128 3.55 -6.43 -7.57
N ARG A 129 2.43 -6.60 -6.87
CA ARG A 129 1.38 -5.60 -6.78
C ARG A 129 0.84 -5.51 -5.37
N VAL A 130 0.37 -4.33 -5.00
CA VAL A 130 -0.51 -4.13 -3.87
C VAL A 130 -1.83 -3.55 -4.35
N ILE A 131 -2.93 -4.06 -3.82
CA ILE A 131 -4.27 -3.55 -4.03
C ILE A 131 -4.77 -3.06 -2.67
N LEU A 132 -5.11 -1.77 -2.62
CA LEU A 132 -5.63 -1.11 -1.44
C LEU A 132 -7.10 -0.80 -1.65
N THR A 133 -7.91 -0.94 -0.60
CA THR A 133 -9.29 -0.48 -0.59
C THR A 133 -9.62 0.06 0.79
N LYS A 134 -10.15 1.27 0.83
CA LYS A 134 -10.56 1.96 2.05
C LYS A 134 -12.01 2.41 1.92
N LYS A 135 -12.83 2.07 2.91
CA LYS A 135 -14.20 2.56 3.04
C LYS A 135 -14.43 3.06 4.46
N ALA A 136 -14.56 4.37 4.59
CA ALA A 136 -15.11 4.98 5.80
C ALA A 136 -16.63 4.78 5.80
N GLY A 137 -17.18 4.32 6.92
CA GLY A 137 -18.63 4.27 7.12
C GLY A 137 -19.19 5.69 7.18
N ALA A 138 -20.35 5.91 6.57
CA ALA A 138 -21.00 7.23 6.50
C ALA A 138 -21.41 7.82 7.86
N GLY A 139 -21.25 7.06 8.96
CA GLY A 139 -21.52 7.52 10.32
C GLY A 139 -23.00 7.78 10.54
N SER A 140 -23.77 6.75 10.92
CA SER A 140 -25.03 7.02 11.64
C SER A 140 -24.70 7.57 13.02
N GLU A 141 -25.59 8.38 13.60
CA GLU A 141 -25.36 9.00 14.92
C GLU A 141 -24.90 7.95 15.94
N GLY A 142 -23.65 8.09 16.40
CA GLY A 142 -23.03 7.25 17.42
C GLY A 142 -22.13 6.11 16.93
N THR A 143 -22.08 5.78 15.62
CA THR A 143 -21.24 4.66 15.13
C THR A 143 -20.23 5.12 14.09
N LYS A 144 -18.94 5.02 14.42
CA LYS A 144 -17.84 5.21 13.46
C LYS A 144 -17.24 3.85 13.11
N GLY A 145 -17.15 3.55 11.83
CA GLY A 145 -16.50 2.34 11.31
C GLY A 145 -15.63 2.68 10.12
N CYS A 146 -14.51 1.99 9.99
CA CYS A 146 -13.62 2.09 8.84
C CYS A 146 -13.23 0.67 8.42
N TRP A 147 -13.21 0.43 7.12
CA TRP A 147 -12.68 -0.78 6.52
C TRP A 147 -11.46 -0.41 5.70
N ASP A 148 -10.33 -1.06 6.01
CA ASP A 148 -9.09 -0.95 5.26
C ASP A 148 -8.69 -2.37 4.84
N SER A 149 -8.37 -2.57 3.57
CA SER A 149 -7.82 -3.84 3.07
C SER A 149 -6.58 -3.62 2.23
N THR A 150 -5.53 -4.35 2.58
CA THR A 150 -4.27 -4.43 1.84
C THR A 150 -4.11 -5.84 1.28
N ARG A 151 -3.95 -5.97 -0.04
CA ARG A 151 -3.72 -7.25 -0.72
C ARG A 151 -2.42 -7.16 -1.51
N ALA A 152 -1.33 -7.64 -0.92
CA ALA A 152 -0.06 -7.79 -1.60
C ALA A 152 -0.03 -9.12 -2.36
N VAL A 153 0.41 -9.10 -3.62
CA VAL A 153 0.52 -10.29 -4.47
C VAL A 153 1.87 -10.28 -5.19
N GLY A 154 2.63 -11.36 -5.04
CA GLY A 154 3.86 -11.60 -5.79
C GLY A 154 3.61 -12.47 -7.02
N VAL A 155 4.02 -12.00 -8.19
CA VAL A 155 3.86 -12.70 -9.46
C VAL A 155 5.23 -13.18 -9.95
N GLN A 156 5.45 -14.49 -9.90
CA GLN A 156 6.67 -15.09 -10.45
C GLN A 156 6.40 -15.63 -11.85
N GLU A 157 6.95 -14.94 -12.84
CA GLU A 157 6.88 -15.36 -14.23
C GLU A 157 7.86 -16.51 -14.51
N LYS A 158 7.34 -17.60 -15.09
CA LYS A 158 8.18 -18.70 -15.56
C LYS A 158 8.71 -18.41 -16.98
N PRO A 159 9.87 -18.96 -17.37
CA PRO A 159 10.43 -18.79 -18.72
C PRO A 159 9.47 -19.25 -19.83
N SER A 160 8.65 -20.27 -19.55
CA SER A 160 7.52 -20.64 -20.40
C SER A 160 6.31 -19.77 -20.04
N ARG A 161 5.94 -18.82 -20.92
CA ARG A 161 4.82 -17.86 -20.75
C ARG A 161 3.41 -18.46 -20.59
N HIS A 162 3.29 -19.76 -20.36
CA HIS A 162 2.00 -20.47 -20.27
C HIS A 162 1.52 -20.70 -18.84
N THR A 163 2.38 -20.54 -17.81
CA THR A 163 1.97 -20.67 -16.41
C THR A 163 2.72 -19.69 -15.52
N THR A 164 2.00 -19.07 -14.59
CA THR A 164 2.52 -18.06 -13.67
C THR A 164 2.11 -18.42 -12.25
N HIS A 165 3.00 -18.21 -11.28
CA HIS A 165 2.72 -18.48 -9.87
C HIS A 165 2.35 -17.18 -9.14
N TYR A 166 1.22 -17.21 -8.42
CA TYR A 166 0.74 -16.11 -7.58
C TYR A 166 0.91 -16.51 -6.11
N LYS A 167 1.54 -15.65 -5.32
CA LYS A 167 1.64 -15.79 -3.86
C LYS A 167 0.96 -14.60 -3.20
#